data_AF-A0A4S8PF36-F1
#
_entry.id   AF-A0A4S8PF36-F1
#
_cell.length_a   1.000
_cell.length_b   1.000
_cell.length_c   1.000
_cell.angle_alpha   90.00
_cell.angle_beta   90.00
_cell.angle_gamma   90.00
#
_symmetry.space_group_name_H-M   'P 1'
#
loop_
_entity.id
_entity.type
_entity.pdbx_description
1 polymer ?
#
loop_
_entity_poly.entity_id
_entity_poly.type
_entity_poly.pdbx_seq_one_letter_code
_entity_poly.pdbx_strand_id
1 'polypeptide(L)'
;MTDRADSPNPPPSAGAGGARPSVTLPEGQLEQIRRLVAVGRAGSVDEYVAAAVAERLERDRSLTELQDLFERKGQAPGAEHLAWAREVLGVDDKEGEAPT
;
A
#
# COMPACT_ATOMS: atom_id res chain seq x y z
N MET A 1 -44.03 28.45 34.58
CA MET A 1 -43.75 28.20 33.16
C MET A 1 -42.27 28.47 32.93
N THR A 2 -41.43 27.45 33.06
CA THR A 2 -40.00 27.53 32.76
C THR A 2 -39.80 27.18 31.30
N ASP A 3 -39.33 28.17 30.54
CA ASP A 3 -38.98 28.06 29.13
C ASP A 3 -37.80 27.08 29.00
N ARG A 4 -38.04 25.97 28.31
CA ARG A 4 -37.15 24.81 28.21
C ARG A 4 -36.45 24.87 26.86
N ALA A 5 -35.16 25.21 26.91
CA ALA A 5 -34.11 24.76 26.01
C ALA A 5 -34.41 24.79 24.50
N ASP A 6 -34.07 25.91 23.86
CA ASP A 6 -33.65 25.89 22.45
C ASP A 6 -32.11 25.94 22.43
N SER A 7 -31.48 24.76 22.56
CA SER A 7 -30.07 24.60 22.25
C SER A 7 -29.97 24.45 20.73
N PRO A 8 -29.22 25.31 20.01
CA PRO A 8 -29.02 25.09 18.59
C PRO A 8 -28.26 23.78 18.42
N ASN A 9 -28.90 22.83 17.75
CA ASN A 9 -28.31 21.57 17.32
C ASN A 9 -27.00 21.91 16.57
N PRO A 10 -25.83 21.37 16.96
CA PRO A 10 -24.62 21.57 16.16
C PRO A 10 -24.87 21.02 14.75
N PRO A 11 -24.35 21.68 13.69
CA PRO A 11 -24.52 21.17 12.34
C PRO A 11 -23.96 19.74 12.25
N PRO A 12 -24.56 18.86 11.43
CA PRO A 12 -24.03 17.52 11.22
C PRO A 12 -22.58 17.67 10.74
N SER A 13 -21.64 17.04 11.46
CA SER A 13 -20.21 17.04 11.16
C SER A 13 -20.00 16.96 9.66
N ALA A 14 -19.34 17.98 9.13
CA ALA A 14 -19.08 18.13 7.71
C ALA A 14 -18.34 16.89 7.18
N GLY A 15 -19.08 16.10 6.39
CA GLY A 15 -18.59 15.30 5.28
C GLY A 15 -17.75 14.06 5.62
N ALA A 16 -17.90 13.04 4.78
CA ALA A 16 -16.89 12.02 4.55
C ALA A 16 -15.61 12.70 4.02
N GLY A 17 -14.86 13.36 4.91
CA GLY A 17 -13.62 14.05 4.57
C GLY A 17 -12.51 13.02 4.47
N GLY A 18 -12.10 12.68 3.25
CA GLY A 18 -10.87 11.93 3.04
C GLY A 18 -9.71 12.62 3.77
N ALA A 19 -8.98 11.86 4.58
CA ALA A 19 -7.77 12.37 5.22
C ALA A 19 -6.76 12.75 4.13
N ARG A 20 -6.18 13.95 4.23
CA ARG A 20 -5.13 14.44 3.32
C ARG A 20 -3.79 14.47 4.04
N PRO A 21 -3.09 13.33 4.15
CA PRO A 21 -1.78 13.31 4.75
C PRO A 21 -0.79 14.06 3.85
N SER A 22 0.12 14.82 4.46
CA SER A 22 1.30 15.32 3.77
C SER A 22 2.41 14.27 3.86
N VAL A 23 2.95 13.87 2.72
CA VAL A 23 4.06 12.90 2.64
C VAL A 23 5.24 13.53 1.91
N THR A 24 6.45 13.24 2.39
CA THR A 24 7.69 13.66 1.73
C THR A 24 8.22 12.51 0.89
N LEU A 25 8.45 12.77 -0.39
CA LEU A 25 9.02 11.81 -1.34
C LEU A 25 10.43 12.25 -1.75
N PRO A 26 11.34 11.32 -2.04
CA PRO A 26 12.59 11.64 -2.72
C PRO A 26 12.31 12.38 -4.03
N GLU A 27 13.08 13.43 -4.31
CA GLU A 27 12.83 14.30 -5.46
C GLU A 27 12.86 13.53 -6.79
N GLY A 28 13.76 12.56 -6.94
CA GLY A 28 13.80 11.69 -8.12
C GLY A 28 12.52 10.88 -8.35
N GLN A 29 11.84 10.44 -7.28
CA GLN A 29 10.56 9.73 -7.39
C GLN A 29 9.46 10.70 -7.80
N LEU A 30 9.40 11.88 -7.19
CA LEU A 30 8.40 12.89 -7.55
C LEU A 30 8.51 13.30 -9.02
N GLU A 31 9.73 13.52 -9.52
CA GLU A 31 9.99 13.85 -10.92
C GLU A 31 9.59 12.71 -11.86
N GLN A 32 9.80 11.45 -11.47
CA GLN A 32 9.35 10.31 -12.25
C GLN A 32 7.82 10.24 -12.33
N ILE A 33 7.13 10.47 -11.21
CA ILE A 33 5.66 10.49 -11.17
C ILE A 33 5.12 11.62 -12.04
N ARG A 34 5.72 12.83 -11.96
CA ARG A 34 5.36 13.96 -12.82
C ARG A 34 5.50 13.63 -14.30
N ARG A 35 6.56 12.93 -14.71
CA ARG A 35 6.72 12.46 -16.10
C ARG A 35 5.60 11.50 -16.51
N LEU A 36 5.21 10.56 -15.64
CA LEU A 36 4.11 9.63 -15.90
C LEU A 36 2.77 10.34 -16.06
N VAL A 37 2.50 11.34 -15.22
CA VAL A 37 1.32 12.20 -15.35
C VAL A 37 1.37 12.99 -16.66
N ALA A 38 2.53 13.55 -17.03
CA ALA A 38 2.69 14.31 -18.28
C ALA A 38 2.44 13.48 -19.55
N VAL A 39 2.73 12.18 -19.54
CA VAL A 39 2.41 11.26 -20.64
C VAL A 39 1.02 10.63 -20.54
N GLY A 40 0.18 11.12 -19.61
CA GLY A 40 -1.22 10.68 -19.46
C GLY A 40 -1.40 9.32 -18.81
N ARG A 41 -0.38 8.80 -18.09
CA ARG A 41 -0.49 7.51 -17.38
C ARG A 41 -1.22 7.60 -16.04
N ALA A 42 -1.43 8.82 -15.53
CA ALA A 42 -2.27 9.14 -14.38
C ALA A 42 -2.80 10.57 -14.52
N GLY A 43 -3.99 10.87 -13.97
CA GLY A 43 -4.58 12.21 -14.03
C GLY A 43 -3.93 13.22 -13.08
N SER A 44 -3.28 12.75 -12.01
CA SER A 44 -2.51 13.60 -11.08
C SER A 44 -1.47 12.78 -10.30
N VAL A 45 -0.58 13.49 -9.59
CA VAL A 45 0.39 12.86 -8.67
C VAL A 45 -0.33 12.13 -7.53
N ASP A 46 -1.38 12.75 -6.96
CA ASP A 46 -2.17 12.17 -5.87
C ASP A 46 -2.87 10.88 -6.31
N GLU A 47 -3.48 10.90 -7.50
CA GLU A 47 -4.10 9.72 -8.09
C GLU A 47 -3.09 8.59 -8.35
N TYR A 48 -1.91 8.93 -8.88
CA TYR A 48 -0.84 7.95 -9.07
C TYR A 48 -0.42 7.31 -7.75
N VAL A 49 -0.19 8.13 -6.71
CA VAL A 49 0.20 7.64 -5.39
C VAL A 49 -0.91 6.78 -4.78
N ALA A 50 -2.16 7.22 -4.85
CA ALA A 50 -3.30 6.45 -4.35
C ALA A 50 -3.42 5.08 -5.03
N ALA A 51 -3.27 5.02 -6.35
CA ALA A 51 -3.27 3.77 -7.10
C ALA A 51 -2.11 2.84 -6.70
N ALA A 52 -0.89 3.38 -6.61
CA ALA A 52 0.28 2.62 -6.20
C ALA A 52 0.16 2.07 -4.77
N VAL A 53 -0.40 2.87 -3.85
CA VAL A 53 -0.67 2.44 -2.46
C VAL A 53 -1.73 1.34 -2.45
N ALA A 54 -2.82 1.48 -3.21
CA ALA A 54 -3.86 0.46 -3.30
C ALA A 54 -3.32 -0.87 -3.83
N GLU A 55 -2.51 -0.83 -4.90
CA GLU A 55 -1.87 -2.02 -5.46
C GLU A 55 -0.95 -2.69 -4.43
N ARG A 56 -0.16 -1.90 -3.69
CA ARG A 56 0.73 -2.44 -2.66
C ARG A 56 -0.05 -3.10 -1.52
N LEU A 57 -1.11 -2.46 -1.05
CA LEU A 57 -1.95 -3.02 0.02
C LEU A 57 -2.66 -4.31 -0.41
N GLU A 58 -3.11 -4.38 -1.66
CA GLU A 58 -3.73 -5.61 -2.19
C GLU A 58 -2.72 -6.75 -2.32
N ARG A 59 -1.50 -6.45 -2.77
CA ARG A 59 -0.40 -7.41 -2.78
C ARG A 59 -0.05 -7.90 -1.38
N ASP A 60 0.04 -6.98 -0.41
CA ASP A 60 0.37 -7.33 0.97
C ASP A 60 -0.75 -8.19 1.60
N ARG A 61 -2.03 -7.87 1.34
CA ARG A 61 -3.17 -8.73 1.71
C ARG A 61 -3.04 -10.12 1.11
N SER A 62 -2.83 -10.20 -0.20
CA SER A 62 -2.73 -11.47 -0.93
C SER A 62 -1.61 -12.36 -0.37
N LEU A 63 -0.48 -11.75 0.02
CA LEU A 63 0.64 -12.47 0.65
C LEU A 63 0.30 -12.97 2.06
N THR A 64 -0.46 -12.21 2.84
CA THR A 64 -0.94 -12.67 4.15
C THR A 64 -1.92 -13.84 3.99
N GLU A 65 -2.90 -13.73 3.10
CA GLU A 65 -3.87 -14.81 2.85
C GLU A 65 -3.20 -16.09 2.35
N LEU A 66 -2.16 -15.95 1.53
CA LEU A 66 -1.36 -17.09 1.06
C LEU A 66 -0.59 -17.76 2.20
N GLN A 67 -0.01 -16.99 3.12
CA GLN A 67 0.66 -17.51 4.32
C GLN A 67 -0.33 -18.26 5.21
N ASP A 68 -1.49 -17.66 5.50
CA ASP A 68 -2.55 -18.30 6.28
C ASP A 68 -2.99 -19.64 5.68
N LEU A 69 -3.04 -19.73 4.35
CA LEU A 69 -3.40 -20.98 3.65
C LEU A 69 -2.34 -22.07 3.85
N PHE A 70 -1.05 -21.72 3.77
CA PHE A 70 0.03 -22.67 4.03
C PHE A 70 0.04 -23.15 5.49
N GLU A 71 -0.19 -22.24 6.44
CA GLU A 71 -0.31 -22.57 7.86
C GLU A 71 -1.47 -23.52 8.12
N ARG A 72 -2.66 -23.20 7.58
CA ARG A 72 -3.86 -24.05 7.72
C ARG A 72 -3.70 -25.43 7.10
N LYS A 73 -2.99 -25.53 5.98
CA LYS A 73 -2.69 -26.80 5.31
C LYS A 73 -1.56 -27.57 6.00
N GLY A 74 -0.74 -26.89 6.83
CA GLY A 74 0.44 -27.45 7.46
C GLY A 74 1.56 -27.79 6.49
N GLN A 75 1.57 -27.19 5.29
CA GLN A 75 2.54 -27.48 4.25
C GLN A 75 2.97 -26.21 3.52
N ALA A 76 4.22 -25.82 3.72
CA ALA A 76 4.88 -24.74 2.98
C ALA A 76 5.41 -25.22 1.62
N PRO A 77 5.76 -24.31 0.69
CA PRO A 77 6.46 -24.66 -0.54
C PRO A 77 7.77 -25.41 -0.23
N GLY A 78 8.00 -26.52 -0.93
CA GLY A 78 9.23 -27.31 -0.81
C GLY A 78 10.46 -26.58 -1.35
N ALA A 79 11.65 -27.12 -1.06
CA ALA A 79 12.92 -26.54 -1.48
C ALA A 79 13.02 -26.39 -3.01
N GLU A 80 12.52 -27.36 -3.79
CA GLU A 80 12.52 -27.26 -5.25
C GLU A 80 11.65 -26.10 -5.76
N HIS A 81 10.51 -25.85 -5.13
CA HIS A 81 9.61 -24.76 -5.50
C HIS A 81 10.23 -23.39 -5.22
N LEU A 82 10.92 -23.27 -4.08
CA LEU A 82 11.64 -22.03 -3.72
C LEU A 82 12.87 -21.80 -4.59
N ALA A 83 13.59 -22.85 -4.99
CA ALA A 83 14.71 -22.75 -5.92
C ALA A 83 14.24 -22.27 -7.31
N TRP A 84 13.16 -22.86 -7.82
CA TRP A 84 12.52 -22.39 -9.06
C TRP A 84 12.06 -20.94 -8.96
N ALA A 85 11.42 -20.56 -7.85
CA ALA A 85 10.96 -19.18 -7.65
C ALA A 85 12.13 -18.20 -7.64
N ARG A 86 13.25 -18.54 -7.00
CA ARG A 86 14.47 -17.71 -6.98
C ARG A 86 15.04 -17.49 -8.37
N GLU A 87 15.12 -18.54 -9.18
CA GLU A 87 15.59 -18.47 -10.57
C GLU A 87 14.69 -17.53 -11.40
N VAL A 88 13.37 -17.73 -11.34
CA VAL A 88 12.42 -16.92 -12.12
C VAL A 88 12.41 -15.46 -11.67
N LEU A 89 12.56 -15.20 -10.37
CA LEU A 89 12.55 -13.86 -9.79
C LEU A 89 13.93 -13.18 -9.85
N GLY A 90 14.98 -13.88 -10.23
CA GLY A 90 16.36 -13.36 -10.29
C GLY A 90 16.92 -12.96 -8.92
N VAL A 91 16.47 -13.61 -7.84
CA VAL A 91 16.95 -13.40 -6.47
C VAL A 91 17.87 -14.54 -6.06
N ASP A 92 19.10 -14.50 -6.55
CA ASP A 92 20.16 -15.39 -6.08
C ASP A 92 20.68 -14.91 -4.71
N ASP A 93 20.74 -15.83 -3.76
CA ASP A 93 21.21 -15.64 -2.39
C ASP A 93 22.72 -15.27 -2.39
N LYS A 94 23.03 -13.99 -2.63
CA LYS A 94 24.38 -13.41 -2.49
C LYS A 94 24.42 -12.22 -1.54
N GLU A 95 23.51 -12.18 -0.57
CA GLU A 95 23.53 -11.24 0.55
C GLU A 95 23.39 -12.00 1.88
N GLY A 96 24.29 -12.94 2.11
CA GLY A 96 24.41 -13.70 3.36
C GLY A 96 25.83 -13.73 3.96
N GLU A 97 26.81 -13.05 3.35
CA GLU A 97 28.16 -12.97 3.90
C GLU A 97 28.35 -11.60 4.58
N ALA A 98 28.01 -11.55 5.87
CA ALA A 98 28.44 -10.44 6.73
C ALA A 98 29.97 -10.48 6.86
N PRO A 99 30.69 -9.38 6.60
CA PRO A 99 32.13 -9.35 6.81
C PRO A 99 32.44 -9.44 8.32
N THR A 100 33.23 -10.45 8.68
CA THR A 100 33.89 -10.61 9.99
C THR A 100 34.86 -9.48 10.29
#